data_AF-A0AAZ3SQ67-F1
#
_entry.id   AF-A0AAZ3SQ67-F1
#
_cell.length_a   1.000
_cell.length_b   1.000
_cell.length_c   1.000
_cell.angle_alpha   90.00
_cell.angle_beta   90.00
_cell.angle_gamma   90.00
#
_symmetry.space_group_name_H-M   'P 1'
#
loop_
_entity.id
_entity.type
_entity.pdbx_description
1 polymer ?
#
loop_
_entity_poly.entity_id
_entity_poly.type
_entity_poly.pdbx_seq_one_letter_code
_entity_poly.pdbx_strand_id
1 'polypeptide(L)'
;MYRSFASQSTSYSVPRAIGRATSCPSHAHTDNRDKQEAQRAFLYYVNMASMITKPSHLRCILTRTSKCLAVTWTKTSFGSERSYASKTDGESRIPKIYTKTGDKGFSSTYTGERRPKEDHVFEALGTTDELSSAIGLAREFCIDKGHTFTDQLDKIQCVLQDVGSNIATPQSSAREIHIKKTKFSSQPVADLEGWIDEFTEKLPPLTNFILPSGGKSSAALHIARTVCRRAERSVSPIVRSGEADPDVAKYLNRLSDYLFTVARYTAMKEGNEETIYKRPE
;
A
#
# COMPACT_ATOMS: atom_id res chain seq x y z
N MET A 1 -17.13 -8.00 3.94
CA MET A 1 -16.85 -8.13 5.39
C MET A 1 -18.09 -8.50 6.20
N TYR A 2 -19.29 -7.99 5.91
CA TYR A 2 -20.53 -8.53 6.51
C TYR A 2 -21.07 -9.71 5.68
N ARG A 3 -20.40 -10.87 5.75
CA ARG A 3 -21.08 -12.15 5.49
C ARG A 3 -21.38 -12.74 6.87
N SER A 4 -22.68 -12.89 7.15
CA SER A 4 -23.21 -13.40 8.40
C SER A 4 -22.77 -14.85 8.61
N PHE A 5 -21.91 -15.11 9.60
CA PHE A 5 -21.73 -16.46 10.14
C PHE A 5 -22.70 -16.60 11.31
N ALA A 6 -23.80 -17.33 11.08
CA ALA A 6 -24.74 -17.70 12.11
C ALA A 6 -24.05 -18.65 13.12
N SER A 7 -24.04 -18.25 14.39
CA SER A 7 -23.50 -19.00 15.52
C SER A 7 -24.35 -20.24 15.80
N GLN A 8 -23.72 -21.43 15.85
CA GLN A 8 -24.25 -22.55 16.62
C GLN A 8 -23.80 -22.39 18.06
N SER A 9 -24.78 -22.23 18.94
CA SER A 9 -24.65 -22.13 20.38
C SER A 9 -24.35 -23.51 20.99
N THR A 10 -23.23 -23.63 21.70
CA THR A 10 -23.02 -24.70 22.69
C THR A 10 -22.77 -24.05 24.04
N SER A 11 -23.76 -24.22 24.90
CA SER A 11 -23.78 -23.82 26.30
C SER A 11 -22.72 -24.56 27.10
N TYR A 12 -21.86 -23.84 27.81
CA TYR A 12 -21.14 -24.36 28.97
C TYR A 12 -21.27 -23.38 30.14
N SER A 13 -21.75 -23.93 31.25
CA SER A 13 -22.08 -23.29 32.52
C SER A 13 -21.07 -23.71 33.59
N VAL A 14 -20.43 -22.77 34.29
CA VAL A 14 -19.79 -22.99 35.60
C VAL A 14 -19.63 -21.64 36.35
N PRO A 15 -19.41 -21.57 37.68
CA PRO A 15 -20.33 -20.90 38.60
C PRO A 15 -19.73 -19.66 39.29
N ARG A 16 -20.63 -18.86 39.89
CA ARG A 16 -20.32 -17.72 40.77
C ARG A 16 -19.56 -18.16 42.02
N ALA A 17 -18.46 -17.47 42.31
CA ALA A 17 -17.87 -17.39 43.64
C ALA A 17 -17.94 -15.94 44.16
N ILE A 18 -18.35 -15.84 45.41
CA ILE A 18 -18.63 -14.64 46.20
C ILE A 18 -17.33 -14.19 46.88
N GLY A 19 -17.03 -12.89 46.86
CA GLY A 19 -15.92 -12.33 47.63
C GLY A 19 -16.08 -10.83 47.84
N ARG A 20 -16.50 -10.45 49.05
CA ARG A 20 -16.56 -9.06 49.56
C ARG A 20 -15.16 -8.45 49.58
N ALA A 21 -15.05 -7.17 49.24
CA ALA A 21 -13.95 -6.30 49.67
C ALA A 21 -14.52 -4.99 50.23
N THR A 22 -14.23 -4.75 51.50
CA THR A 22 -14.61 -3.58 52.30
C THR A 22 -13.48 -2.53 52.28
N SER A 23 -13.91 -1.26 52.15
CA SER A 23 -13.37 -0.04 52.77
C SER A 23 -11.88 0.33 52.68
N CYS A 24 -11.64 1.55 52.16
CA CYS A 24 -10.46 2.38 52.29
C CYS A 24 -10.00 2.61 53.74
N PRO A 25 -8.74 3.07 53.90
CA PRO A 25 -8.48 4.20 54.78
C PRO A 25 -7.62 5.30 54.14
N SER A 26 -7.78 6.49 54.72
CA SER A 26 -7.24 7.81 54.38
C SER A 26 -5.95 8.17 55.16
N HIS A 27 -5.22 9.18 54.64
CA HIS A 27 -4.08 9.94 55.22
C HIS A 27 -2.71 9.19 55.26
N ALA A 28 -1.52 9.76 55.05
CA ALA A 28 -1.02 11.15 55.06
C ALA A 28 0.32 11.28 54.26
N HIS A 29 0.62 12.51 53.82
CA HIS A 29 1.92 13.23 53.68
C HIS A 29 3.16 12.71 52.89
N THR A 30 3.93 13.70 52.38
CA THR A 30 5.32 13.71 51.83
C THR A 30 5.45 13.43 50.32
N ASP A 31 6.36 14.00 49.52
CA ASP A 31 7.40 15.02 49.65
C ASP A 31 7.64 15.60 48.22
N ASN A 32 8.02 16.86 48.15
CA ASN A 32 8.36 17.60 46.95
C ASN A 32 9.81 17.25 46.53
N ARG A 33 10.03 16.16 45.78
CA ARG A 33 11.41 15.73 45.44
C ARG A 33 11.66 15.02 44.09
N ASP A 34 10.73 15.06 43.13
CA ASP A 34 10.91 14.35 41.84
C ASP A 34 10.94 15.26 40.58
N LYS A 35 11.22 16.55 40.72
CA LYS A 35 11.29 17.50 39.58
C LYS A 35 12.66 18.18 39.35
N GLN A 36 13.72 17.71 40.01
CA GLN A 36 15.08 18.31 39.85
C GLN A 36 16.20 17.34 39.44
N GLU A 37 15.94 16.05 39.22
CA GLU A 37 16.99 15.08 38.81
C GLU A 37 17.09 14.80 37.31
N ALA A 38 16.17 15.28 36.48
CA ALA A 38 16.19 15.00 35.02
C ALA A 38 16.99 16.02 34.18
N GLN A 39 17.59 17.06 34.77
CA GLN A 39 18.30 18.12 34.03
C GLN A 39 19.83 18.16 34.26
N ARG A 40 20.42 17.23 35.01
CA ARG A 40 21.86 17.21 35.32
C ARG A 40 22.70 16.14 34.61
N ALA A 41 22.13 15.32 33.73
CA ALA A 41 22.83 14.16 33.15
C ALA A 41 23.31 14.29 31.69
N PHE A 42 23.19 15.46 31.03
CA PHE A 42 23.59 15.60 29.61
C PHE A 42 24.78 16.56 29.36
N LEU A 43 25.45 17.02 30.41
CA LEU A 43 26.54 18.01 30.34
C LEU A 43 27.91 17.45 30.77
N TYR A 44 28.15 16.15 30.57
CA TYR A 44 29.37 15.47 31.03
C TYR A 44 30.17 14.72 29.96
N TYR A 45 29.96 14.97 28.66
CA TYR A 45 30.73 14.29 27.60
C TYR A 45 31.30 15.18 26.50
N VAL A 46 31.49 16.47 26.79
CA VAL A 46 32.25 17.39 25.92
C VAL A 46 33.40 17.99 26.72
N ASN A 47 34.60 17.86 26.18
CA ASN A 47 35.92 18.34 26.66
C ASN A 47 36.61 17.52 27.75
N MET A 48 37.72 16.86 27.36
CA MET A 48 39.04 16.96 28.01
C MET A 48 40.04 16.04 27.27
N ALA A 49 40.93 16.63 26.45
CA ALA A 49 42.38 16.36 26.45
C ALA A 49 43.05 16.95 25.19
N SER A 50 43.87 17.97 25.40
CA SER A 50 44.86 18.47 24.45
C SER A 50 46.18 18.69 25.19
N MET A 51 47.28 18.71 24.42
CA MET A 51 48.62 19.25 24.72
C MET A 51 49.65 18.20 25.28
N ILE A 52 50.94 18.03 24.89
CA ILE A 52 52.03 18.90 24.33
C ILE A 52 53.22 18.10 23.68
N THR A 53 53.80 18.64 22.57
CA THR A 53 55.20 18.64 21.97
C THR A 53 56.07 17.44 21.50
N LYS A 54 56.33 17.40 20.15
CA LYS A 54 57.57 17.65 19.33
C LYS A 54 58.88 16.79 19.42
N PRO A 55 59.73 16.77 18.35
CA PRO A 55 60.32 15.57 17.72
C PRO A 55 61.87 15.51 17.66
N SER A 56 62.49 14.33 17.39
CA SER A 56 63.90 14.23 16.91
C SER A 56 64.37 12.81 16.49
N HIS A 57 65.04 12.73 15.32
CA HIS A 57 66.08 11.75 14.85
C HIS A 57 65.69 10.27 14.59
N LEU A 58 66.18 9.51 13.59
CA LEU A 58 67.04 9.65 12.40
C LEU A 58 67.03 8.30 11.62
N ARG A 59 66.98 8.34 10.26
CA ARG A 59 67.53 7.41 9.22
C ARG A 59 67.09 5.93 9.14
N CYS A 60 66.53 5.50 7.98
CA CYS A 60 67.18 4.90 6.78
C CYS A 60 67.44 3.39 6.97
N ILE A 61 66.87 2.45 6.20
CA ILE A 61 67.22 2.04 4.82
C ILE A 61 66.09 1.19 4.21
N LEU A 62 65.93 1.37 2.89
CA LEU A 62 65.19 0.61 1.87
C LEU A 62 64.94 -0.89 2.12
N THR A 63 63.70 -1.33 1.89
CA THR A 63 63.40 -2.42 0.93
C THR A 63 62.03 -2.23 0.28
N ARG A 64 62.02 -2.40 -1.04
CA ARG A 64 60.85 -2.45 -1.92
C ARG A 64 59.81 -3.46 -1.42
N THR A 65 58.53 -3.09 -1.43
CA THR A 65 57.52 -3.59 -2.39
C THR A 65 56.13 -3.06 -2.04
N SER A 66 55.59 -2.27 -2.98
CA SER A 66 54.18 -2.21 -3.40
C SER A 66 53.07 -2.35 -2.34
N LYS A 67 52.54 -1.20 -1.87
CA LYS A 67 51.11 -0.83 -1.87
C LYS A 67 50.90 0.42 -1.03
N CYS A 68 50.93 1.59 -1.68
CA CYS A 68 50.44 2.84 -1.13
C CYS A 68 49.79 3.60 -2.28
N LEU A 69 48.46 3.70 -2.25
CA LEU A 69 47.72 4.96 -2.31
C LEU A 69 46.24 4.66 -2.58
N ALA A 70 45.42 5.37 -1.80
CA ALA A 70 44.04 5.68 -2.08
C ALA A 70 43.09 4.48 -2.24
N VAL A 71 42.25 4.29 -1.22
CA VAL A 71 40.91 3.74 -1.42
C VAL A 71 40.23 4.64 -2.44
N THR A 72 40.34 4.23 -3.69
CA THR A 72 39.56 4.76 -4.80
C THR A 72 38.11 4.39 -4.52
N TRP A 73 37.26 5.41 -4.49
CA TRP A 73 35.84 5.23 -4.72
C TRP A 73 35.67 4.53 -6.07
N THR A 74 35.53 3.21 -6.06
CA THR A 74 35.01 2.48 -7.20
C THR A 74 33.51 2.73 -7.25
N LYS A 75 33.12 3.83 -7.90
CA LYS A 75 31.88 3.86 -8.67
C LYS A 75 32.00 2.77 -9.73
N THR A 76 31.64 1.54 -9.38
CA THR A 76 31.41 0.50 -10.37
C THR A 76 29.97 0.64 -10.82
N SER A 77 29.85 1.17 -12.02
CA SER A 77 28.65 1.46 -12.78
C SER A 77 27.64 0.32 -12.79
N PHE A 78 26.43 0.61 -12.31
CA PHE A 78 25.20 0.14 -12.95
C PHE A 78 24.15 1.26 -12.88
N GLY A 79 24.56 2.45 -13.29
CA GLY A 79 23.64 3.50 -13.68
C GLY A 79 23.07 3.12 -15.03
N SER A 80 21.84 2.63 -15.06
CA SER A 80 20.98 2.78 -16.23
C SER A 80 20.58 4.26 -16.33
N GLU A 81 21.54 5.13 -16.67
CA GLU A 81 21.20 6.43 -17.24
C GLU A 81 20.61 6.13 -18.62
N ARG A 82 19.29 5.98 -18.69
CA ARG A 82 18.56 6.07 -19.96
C ARG A 82 18.65 7.52 -20.41
N SER A 83 19.79 7.87 -21.00
CA SER A 83 19.98 9.10 -21.74
C SER A 83 19.06 9.07 -22.95
N TYR A 84 17.97 9.83 -22.91
CA TYR A 84 17.20 10.17 -24.11
C TYR A 84 18.04 11.17 -24.92
N ALA A 85 19.04 10.67 -25.64
CA ALA A 85 19.84 11.47 -26.56
C ALA A 85 19.09 11.57 -27.90
N SER A 86 18.69 12.80 -28.18
CA SER A 86 18.03 13.29 -29.40
C SER A 86 18.85 13.01 -30.66
N LYS A 87 18.18 12.52 -31.72
CA LYS A 87 18.48 12.86 -33.12
C LYS A 87 17.21 12.77 -33.97
N THR A 88 16.70 13.92 -34.39
CA THR A 88 16.25 14.24 -35.77
C THR A 88 15.90 15.73 -35.83
N ASP A 89 16.47 16.44 -36.81
CA ASP A 89 16.03 17.77 -37.21
C ASP A 89 14.62 17.67 -37.82
N GLY A 90 13.65 18.07 -37.02
CA GLY A 90 12.22 17.98 -37.26
C GLY A 90 11.58 18.16 -35.90
N GLU A 91 11.13 19.39 -35.62
CA GLU A 91 10.62 19.85 -34.32
C GLU A 91 9.65 18.82 -33.71
N SER A 92 10.19 17.87 -32.93
CA SER A 92 9.41 16.85 -32.24
C SER A 92 8.73 17.55 -31.08
N ARG A 93 7.58 18.14 -31.37
CA ARG A 93 6.78 18.82 -30.37
C ARG A 93 6.44 17.80 -29.29
N ILE A 94 7.08 17.94 -28.13
CA ILE A 94 6.73 17.21 -26.93
C ILE A 94 5.22 17.44 -26.73
N PRO A 95 4.38 16.40 -26.82
CA PRO A 95 2.95 16.57 -26.71
C PRO A 95 2.64 17.19 -25.34
N LYS A 96 1.92 18.32 -25.34
CA LYS A 96 1.49 18.94 -24.10
C LYS A 96 0.49 18.01 -23.42
N ILE A 97 0.68 17.79 -22.12
CA ILE A 97 -0.21 16.94 -21.31
C ILE A 97 -1.64 17.51 -21.27
N TYR A 98 -1.79 18.85 -21.25
CA TYR A 98 -3.09 19.51 -21.26
C TYR A 98 -3.51 19.96 -22.67
N THR A 99 -4.76 19.69 -23.03
CA THR A 99 -5.36 20.07 -24.33
C THR A 99 -6.43 21.16 -24.21
N LYS A 100 -6.91 21.46 -23.00
CA LYS A 100 -8.03 22.37 -22.69
C LYS A 100 -9.40 21.96 -23.27
N THR A 101 -9.50 20.80 -23.91
CA THR A 101 -10.76 20.32 -24.52
C THR A 101 -11.83 19.97 -23.49
N GLY A 102 -11.44 19.82 -22.22
CA GLY A 102 -12.32 19.50 -21.11
C GLY A 102 -12.65 20.65 -20.16
N ASP A 103 -12.28 21.89 -20.50
CA ASP A 103 -12.51 23.09 -19.66
C ASP A 103 -14.00 23.41 -19.51
N LYS A 104 -14.83 22.98 -20.46
CA LYS A 104 -16.29 23.12 -20.42
C LYS A 104 -17.01 22.00 -19.65
N GLY A 105 -16.28 21.15 -18.92
CA GLY A 105 -16.88 20.06 -18.14
C GLY A 105 -17.19 18.78 -18.90
N PHE A 106 -16.73 18.62 -20.15
CA PHE A 106 -16.93 17.41 -20.95
C PHE A 106 -15.63 16.64 -21.17
N SER A 107 -15.71 15.33 -21.35
CA SER A 107 -14.59 14.48 -21.75
C SER A 107 -15.05 13.45 -22.79
N SER A 108 -14.11 12.71 -23.38
CA SER A 108 -14.40 11.66 -24.36
C SER A 108 -14.19 10.28 -23.74
N THR A 109 -15.10 9.35 -24.01
CA THR A 109 -14.89 7.92 -23.78
C THR A 109 -13.89 7.36 -24.80
N TYR A 110 -13.46 6.10 -24.64
CA TYR A 110 -12.57 5.43 -25.59
C TYR A 110 -13.21 5.27 -26.98
N THR A 111 -14.54 5.27 -27.06
CA THR A 111 -15.28 5.18 -28.33
C THR A 111 -15.30 6.51 -29.09
N GLY A 112 -14.87 7.62 -28.45
CA GLY A 112 -14.91 8.98 -28.98
C GLY A 112 -16.18 9.75 -28.61
N GLU A 113 -17.16 9.08 -27.97
CA GLU A 113 -18.38 9.71 -27.49
C GLU A 113 -18.05 10.78 -26.43
N ARG A 114 -18.61 11.99 -26.58
CA ARG A 114 -18.41 13.07 -25.61
C ARG A 114 -19.52 13.05 -24.56
N ARG A 115 -19.11 12.92 -23.30
CA ARG A 115 -20.01 12.90 -22.14
C ARG A 115 -19.60 13.98 -21.12
N PRO A 116 -20.55 14.50 -20.32
CA PRO A 116 -20.21 15.36 -19.20
C PRO A 116 -19.34 14.62 -18.17
N LYS A 117 -18.43 15.30 -17.47
CA LYS A 117 -17.45 14.69 -16.56
C LYS A 117 -18.09 14.04 -15.32
N GLU A 118 -19.29 14.47 -14.95
CA GLU A 118 -20.10 13.88 -13.89
C GLU A 118 -20.83 12.59 -14.32
N ASP A 119 -20.68 12.16 -15.58
CA ASP A 119 -21.24 10.89 -16.03
C ASP A 119 -20.65 9.71 -15.25
N HIS A 120 -21.51 8.74 -14.94
CA HIS A 120 -21.17 7.53 -14.19
C HIS A 120 -19.96 6.75 -14.75
N VAL A 121 -19.70 6.79 -16.06
CA VAL A 121 -18.49 6.22 -16.66
C VAL A 121 -17.23 6.88 -16.10
N PHE A 122 -17.19 8.21 -16.02
CA PHE A 122 -16.01 8.92 -15.52
C PHE A 122 -15.85 8.80 -14.00
N GLU A 123 -16.95 8.72 -13.24
CA GLU A 123 -16.90 8.39 -11.81
C GLU A 123 -16.25 7.01 -11.59
N ALA A 124 -16.66 6.01 -12.37
CA ALA A 124 -16.09 4.67 -12.30
C ALA A 124 -14.61 4.65 -12.72
N LEU A 125 -14.24 5.37 -13.77
CA LEU A 125 -12.84 5.52 -14.21
C LEU A 125 -11.98 6.20 -13.15
N GLY A 126 -12.43 7.34 -12.61
CA GLY A 126 -11.71 8.08 -11.58
C GLY A 126 -11.54 7.28 -10.30
N THR A 127 -12.58 6.54 -9.87
CA THR A 127 -12.48 5.68 -8.68
C THR A 127 -11.52 4.50 -8.89
N THR A 128 -11.47 3.95 -10.11
CA THR A 128 -10.53 2.87 -10.45
C THR A 128 -9.09 3.38 -10.49
N ASP A 129 -8.87 4.59 -10.99
CA ASP A 129 -7.56 5.26 -10.97
C ASP A 129 -7.11 5.59 -9.53
N GLU A 130 -8.03 6.06 -8.69
CA GLU A 130 -7.78 6.28 -7.26
C GLU A 130 -7.40 4.97 -6.55
N LEU A 131 -8.06 3.86 -6.88
CA LEU A 131 -7.69 2.53 -6.38
C LEU A 131 -6.26 2.16 -6.81
N SER A 132 -5.91 2.31 -8.09
CA SER A 132 -4.57 2.02 -8.58
C SER A 132 -3.51 2.85 -7.84
N SER A 133 -3.79 4.14 -7.61
CA SER A 133 -2.92 5.04 -6.84
C SER A 133 -2.77 4.61 -5.38
N ALA A 134 -3.86 4.18 -4.73
CA ALA A 134 -3.83 3.68 -3.36
C ALA A 134 -3.04 2.36 -3.25
N ILE A 135 -3.14 1.48 -4.25
CA ILE A 135 -2.34 0.26 -4.33
C ILE A 135 -0.85 0.60 -4.52
N GLY A 136 -0.54 1.58 -5.37
CA GLY A 136 0.84 2.07 -5.55
C GLY A 136 1.46 2.52 -4.23
N LEU A 137 0.74 3.32 -3.44
CA LEU A 137 1.22 3.74 -2.11
C LEU A 137 1.41 2.54 -1.16
N ALA A 138 0.44 1.62 -1.12
CA ALA A 138 0.54 0.41 -0.29
C ALA A 138 1.73 -0.46 -0.69
N ARG A 139 2.02 -0.53 -2.00
CA ARG A 139 3.15 -1.28 -2.57
C ARG A 139 4.48 -0.71 -2.11
N GLU A 140 4.67 0.60 -2.08
CA GLU A 140 5.91 1.22 -1.59
C GLU A 140 6.19 0.84 -0.13
N PHE A 141 5.19 0.90 0.75
CA PHE A 141 5.35 0.42 2.13
C PHE A 141 5.69 -1.08 2.21
N CYS A 142 5.14 -1.89 1.30
CA CYS A 142 5.45 -3.31 1.25
C CYS A 142 6.87 -3.59 0.76
N ILE A 143 7.40 -2.78 -0.17
CA ILE A 143 8.78 -2.86 -0.67
C ILE A 143 9.76 -2.51 0.44
N ASP A 144 9.52 -1.42 1.17
CA ASP A 144 10.36 -1.00 2.31
C ASP A 144 10.52 -2.10 3.37
N LYS A 145 9.51 -2.98 3.46
CA LYS A 145 9.47 -4.12 4.39
C LYS A 145 9.95 -5.44 3.79
N GLY A 146 10.33 -5.46 2.52
CA GLY A 146 10.86 -6.64 1.84
C GLY A 146 9.82 -7.71 1.52
N HIS A 147 8.54 -7.35 1.35
CA HIS A 147 7.51 -8.31 0.99
C HIS A 147 7.63 -8.73 -0.48
N THR A 148 7.61 -10.05 -0.73
CA THR A 148 7.82 -10.63 -2.07
C THR A 148 6.62 -10.55 -3.00
N PHE A 149 5.42 -10.28 -2.48
CA PHE A 149 4.19 -10.21 -3.28
C PHE A 149 3.97 -8.84 -3.95
N THR A 150 4.93 -7.93 -3.84
CA THR A 150 4.87 -6.58 -4.45
C THR A 150 4.75 -6.61 -5.98
N ASP A 151 5.22 -7.67 -6.63
CA ASP A 151 5.01 -7.92 -8.06
C ASP A 151 3.54 -8.26 -8.38
N GLN A 152 2.80 -8.87 -7.45
CA GLN A 152 1.37 -9.09 -7.64
C GLN A 152 0.60 -7.77 -7.59
N LEU A 153 1.00 -6.84 -6.71
CA LEU A 153 0.41 -5.49 -6.66
C LEU A 153 0.66 -4.70 -7.95
N ASP A 154 1.86 -4.82 -8.53
CA ASP A 154 2.20 -4.21 -9.83
C ASP A 154 1.33 -4.79 -10.97
N LYS A 155 1.19 -6.12 -11.02
CA LYS A 155 0.28 -6.79 -11.96
C LYS A 155 -1.17 -6.32 -11.78
N ILE A 156 -1.63 -6.14 -10.55
CA ILE A 156 -2.98 -5.63 -10.27
C ILE A 156 -3.15 -4.21 -10.81
N GLN A 157 -2.16 -3.32 -10.66
CA GLN A 157 -2.24 -1.97 -11.26
C GLN A 157 -2.34 -2.03 -12.78
N CYS A 158 -1.64 -2.97 -13.43
CA CYS A 158 -1.79 -3.21 -14.87
C CYS A 158 -3.21 -3.69 -15.23
N VAL A 159 -3.75 -4.67 -14.50
CA VAL A 159 -5.12 -5.17 -14.76
C VAL A 159 -6.16 -4.09 -14.49
N LEU A 160 -5.94 -3.19 -13.52
CA LEU A 160 -6.83 -2.04 -13.30
C LEU A 160 -6.84 -1.06 -14.48
N GLN A 161 -5.75 -0.97 -15.25
CA GLN A 161 -5.74 -0.22 -16.52
C GLN A 161 -6.63 -0.90 -17.57
N ASP A 162 -6.65 -2.23 -17.63
CA ASP A 162 -7.54 -2.99 -18.52
C ASP A 162 -9.01 -2.84 -18.08
N VAL A 163 -9.28 -2.89 -16.78
CA VAL A 163 -10.59 -2.57 -16.19
C VAL A 163 -11.04 -1.17 -16.61
N GLY A 164 -10.18 -0.17 -16.46
CA GLY A 164 -10.46 1.19 -16.89
C GLY A 164 -10.75 1.28 -18.39
N SER A 165 -9.98 0.57 -19.22
CA SER A 165 -10.20 0.54 -20.67
C SER A 165 -11.55 -0.07 -21.06
N ASN A 166 -12.00 -1.11 -20.35
CA ASN A 166 -13.33 -1.72 -20.54
C ASN A 166 -14.44 -0.74 -20.15
N ILE A 167 -14.36 -0.12 -18.96
CA ILE A 167 -15.33 0.87 -18.47
C ILE A 167 -15.42 2.08 -19.42
N ALA A 168 -14.27 2.53 -19.94
CA ALA A 168 -14.19 3.63 -20.90
C ALA A 168 -14.78 3.29 -22.28
N THR A 169 -15.23 2.05 -22.50
CA THR A 169 -15.78 1.57 -23.78
C THR A 169 -17.23 1.07 -23.60
N PRO A 170 -18.21 1.97 -23.36
CA PRO A 170 -19.61 1.59 -23.23
C PRO A 170 -20.10 0.82 -24.46
N GLN A 171 -20.64 -0.40 -24.25
CA GLN A 171 -21.08 -1.30 -25.31
C GLN A 171 -22.06 -0.65 -26.30
N SER A 172 -22.98 0.21 -25.81
CA SER A 172 -23.96 0.89 -26.66
C SER A 172 -23.34 1.87 -27.68
N SER A 173 -22.15 2.39 -27.37
CA SER A 173 -21.40 3.34 -28.22
C SER A 173 -20.22 2.68 -28.96
N ALA A 174 -19.97 1.40 -28.69
CA ALA A 174 -18.76 0.71 -29.13
C ALA A 174 -18.92 0.11 -30.53
N ARG A 175 -17.86 0.22 -31.34
CA ARG A 175 -17.70 -0.56 -32.57
C ARG A 175 -16.99 -1.86 -32.25
N GLU A 176 -17.11 -2.86 -33.12
CA GLU A 176 -16.48 -4.17 -32.94
C GLU A 176 -14.97 -4.10 -32.66
N ILE A 177 -14.27 -3.15 -33.30
CA ILE A 177 -12.83 -2.92 -33.04
C ILE A 177 -12.55 -2.40 -31.63
N HIS A 178 -13.43 -1.59 -31.04
CA HIS A 178 -13.29 -1.11 -29.68
C HIS A 178 -13.47 -2.28 -28.72
N ILE A 179 -14.55 -3.05 -28.88
CA ILE A 179 -14.88 -4.23 -28.06
C ILE A 179 -13.75 -5.26 -28.08
N LYS A 180 -13.18 -5.56 -29.26
CA LYS A 180 -12.05 -6.50 -29.38
C LYS A 180 -10.80 -6.03 -28.62
N LYS A 181 -10.53 -4.72 -28.60
CA LYS A 181 -9.35 -4.14 -27.93
C LYS A 181 -9.51 -4.04 -26.42
N THR A 182 -10.74 -3.88 -25.94
CA THR A 182 -11.03 -3.68 -24.51
C THR A 182 -11.73 -4.87 -23.89
N LYS A 183 -11.63 -6.06 -24.52
CA LYS A 183 -12.17 -7.30 -24.00
C LYS A 183 -11.48 -7.64 -22.68
N PHE A 184 -12.26 -7.88 -21.64
CA PHE A 184 -11.75 -8.32 -20.35
C PHE A 184 -11.74 -9.86 -20.30
N SER A 185 -10.69 -10.44 -19.73
CA SER A 185 -10.56 -11.88 -19.55
C SER A 185 -11.03 -12.27 -18.14
N SER A 186 -11.53 -13.50 -17.98
CA SER A 186 -11.85 -14.05 -16.65
C SER A 186 -10.61 -14.53 -15.88
N GLN A 187 -9.47 -14.71 -16.55
CA GLN A 187 -8.23 -15.23 -15.95
C GLN A 187 -7.76 -14.43 -14.71
N PRO A 188 -7.76 -13.08 -14.71
CA PRO A 188 -7.33 -12.31 -13.54
C PRO A 188 -8.15 -12.58 -12.27
N VAL A 189 -9.41 -13.01 -12.41
CA VAL A 189 -10.24 -13.41 -11.26
C VAL A 189 -9.71 -14.71 -10.66
N ALA A 190 -9.39 -15.70 -11.50
CA ALA A 190 -8.83 -16.97 -11.06
C ALA A 190 -7.43 -16.79 -10.43
N ASP A 191 -6.61 -15.88 -10.97
CA ASP A 191 -5.30 -15.56 -10.41
C ASP A 191 -5.43 -15.00 -8.98
N LEU A 192 -6.38 -14.08 -8.75
CA LEU A 192 -6.65 -13.55 -7.41
C LEU A 192 -7.13 -14.63 -6.44
N GLU A 193 -8.00 -15.54 -6.88
CA GLU A 193 -8.48 -16.66 -6.06
C GLU A 193 -7.32 -17.56 -5.63
N GLY A 194 -6.43 -17.93 -6.57
CA GLY A 194 -5.24 -18.72 -6.25
C GLY A 194 -4.29 -18.01 -5.26
N TRP A 195 -4.07 -16.71 -5.39
CA TRP A 195 -3.26 -15.96 -4.43
C TRP A 195 -3.93 -15.81 -3.06
N ILE A 196 -5.25 -15.62 -3.02
CA ILE A 196 -6.01 -15.57 -1.75
C ILE A 196 -5.83 -16.88 -0.99
N ASP A 197 -5.98 -18.02 -1.65
CA ASP A 197 -5.82 -19.34 -1.04
C ASP A 197 -4.39 -19.51 -0.50
N GLU A 198 -3.37 -19.16 -1.30
CA GLU A 198 -1.95 -19.24 -0.91
C GLU A 198 -1.62 -18.44 0.37
N PHE A 199 -2.14 -17.22 0.51
CA PHE A 199 -1.91 -16.43 1.72
C PHE A 199 -2.78 -16.86 2.89
N THR A 200 -3.99 -17.34 2.63
CA THR A 200 -4.91 -17.80 3.68
C THR A 200 -4.35 -19.02 4.41
N GLU A 201 -3.72 -19.96 3.71
CA GLU A 201 -3.06 -21.12 4.32
C GLU A 201 -1.94 -20.74 5.31
N LYS A 202 -1.29 -19.59 5.09
CA LYS A 202 -0.20 -19.10 5.94
C LYS A 202 -0.70 -18.30 7.15
N LEU A 203 -1.97 -17.94 7.18
CA LEU A 203 -2.56 -17.05 8.18
C LEU A 203 -3.21 -17.84 9.33
N PRO A 204 -3.18 -17.30 10.56
CA PRO A 204 -4.00 -17.83 11.62
C PRO A 204 -5.51 -17.67 11.29
N PRO A 205 -6.35 -18.62 11.69
CA PRO A 205 -7.80 -18.55 11.47
C PRO A 205 -8.40 -17.24 11.96
N LEU A 206 -9.21 -16.60 11.13
CA LEU A 206 -9.93 -15.38 11.50
C LEU A 206 -11.18 -15.74 12.30
N THR A 207 -11.12 -15.63 13.63
CA THR A 207 -12.24 -15.94 14.53
C THR A 207 -13.06 -14.72 14.93
N ASN A 208 -12.51 -13.51 14.75
CA ASN A 208 -13.13 -12.26 15.18
C ASN A 208 -13.03 -11.19 14.08
N PHE A 209 -13.88 -10.17 14.16
CA PHE A 209 -13.70 -8.96 13.36
C PHE A 209 -12.44 -8.22 13.81
N ILE A 210 -11.64 -7.78 12.84
CA ILE A 210 -10.43 -6.98 13.07
C ILE A 210 -10.67 -5.53 12.66
N LEU A 211 -10.09 -4.61 13.42
CA LEU A 211 -9.95 -3.22 13.02
C LEU A 211 -8.84 -3.11 11.96
N PRO A 212 -9.01 -2.25 10.94
CA PRO A 212 -7.95 -1.94 9.99
C PRO A 212 -6.71 -1.38 10.69
N SER A 213 -5.72 -2.23 10.95
CA SER A 213 -4.54 -1.97 11.79
C SER A 213 -3.38 -2.88 11.34
N GLY A 214 -2.34 -3.08 12.16
CA GLY A 214 -1.26 -4.02 11.82
C GLY A 214 -0.02 -3.43 11.13
N GLY A 215 0.26 -2.14 11.34
CA GLY A 215 1.42 -1.43 10.78
C GLY A 215 1.09 -0.65 9.50
N LYS A 216 2.07 0.12 8.99
CA LYS A 216 1.87 1.03 7.85
C LYS A 216 1.45 0.30 6.58
N SER A 217 2.13 -0.79 6.23
CA SER A 217 1.84 -1.60 5.05
C SER A 217 0.43 -2.18 5.10
N SER A 218 0.07 -2.81 6.23
CA SER A 218 -1.24 -3.42 6.44
C SER A 218 -2.37 -2.38 6.43
N ALA A 219 -2.19 -1.26 7.13
CA ALA A 219 -3.15 -0.17 7.14
C ALA A 219 -3.36 0.43 5.74
N ALA A 220 -2.28 0.63 4.97
CA ALA A 220 -2.37 1.10 3.60
C ALA A 220 -3.12 0.11 2.68
N LEU A 221 -2.87 -1.19 2.81
CA LEU A 221 -3.62 -2.23 2.08
C LEU A 221 -5.10 -2.24 2.47
N HIS A 222 -5.43 -1.98 3.73
CA HIS A 222 -6.82 -1.80 4.15
C HIS A 222 -7.48 -0.54 3.59
N ILE A 223 -6.73 0.55 3.39
CA ILE A 223 -7.22 1.73 2.66
C ILE A 223 -7.48 1.36 1.20
N ALA A 224 -6.52 0.74 0.51
CA ALA A 224 -6.72 0.28 -0.86
C ALA A 224 -7.95 -0.63 -0.98
N ARG A 225 -8.17 -1.54 0.00
CA ARG A 225 -9.38 -2.38 0.07
C ARG A 225 -10.67 -1.56 0.13
N THR A 226 -10.74 -0.49 0.92
CA THR A 226 -11.98 0.32 1.02
C THR A 226 -12.22 1.14 -0.24
N VAL A 227 -11.16 1.66 -0.87
CA VAL A 227 -11.22 2.30 -2.19
C VAL A 227 -11.67 1.31 -3.26
N CYS A 228 -11.18 0.07 -3.22
CA CYS A 228 -11.58 -1.00 -4.14
C CYS A 228 -13.09 -1.26 -4.06
N ARG A 229 -13.63 -1.30 -2.84
CA ARG A 229 -15.08 -1.44 -2.64
C ARG A 229 -15.86 -0.22 -3.11
N ARG A 230 -15.26 0.98 -3.11
CA ARG A 230 -15.87 2.18 -3.70
C ARG A 230 -15.91 2.07 -5.23
N ALA A 231 -14.81 1.63 -5.86
CA ALA A 231 -14.75 1.34 -7.29
C ALA A 231 -15.77 0.28 -7.71
N GLU A 232 -15.89 -0.81 -6.94
CA GLU A 232 -16.92 -1.84 -7.16
C GLU A 232 -18.34 -1.25 -7.22
N ARG A 233 -18.66 -0.31 -6.31
CA ARG A 233 -19.97 0.34 -6.28
C ARG A 233 -20.21 1.30 -7.43
N SER A 234 -19.19 2.02 -7.90
CA SER A 234 -19.34 2.92 -9.06
C SER A 234 -19.41 2.15 -10.39
N VAL A 235 -18.74 1.00 -10.49
CA VAL A 235 -18.77 0.13 -11.68
C VAL A 235 -20.04 -0.72 -11.76
N SER A 236 -20.59 -1.14 -10.62
CA SER A 236 -21.74 -2.06 -10.58
C SER A 236 -22.97 -1.61 -11.42
N PRO A 237 -23.37 -0.33 -11.44
CA PRO A 237 -24.46 0.14 -12.30
C PRO A 237 -24.15 0.00 -13.79
N ILE A 238 -22.92 0.26 -14.22
CA ILE A 238 -22.47 0.19 -15.63
C ILE A 238 -22.52 -1.27 -16.13
N VAL A 239 -22.05 -2.19 -15.29
CA VAL A 239 -22.14 -3.63 -15.60
C VAL A 239 -23.60 -4.10 -15.66
N ARG A 240 -24.44 -3.63 -14.72
CA ARG A 240 -25.86 -4.00 -14.67
C ARG A 240 -26.65 -3.49 -15.87
N SER A 241 -26.28 -2.34 -16.43
CA SER A 241 -26.88 -1.82 -17.66
C SER A 241 -26.35 -2.49 -18.93
N GLY A 242 -25.38 -3.41 -18.82
CA GLY A 242 -24.76 -4.08 -19.97
C GLY A 242 -23.73 -3.23 -20.72
N GLU A 243 -23.27 -2.12 -20.13
CA GLU A 243 -22.30 -1.22 -20.77
C GLU A 243 -20.84 -1.65 -20.55
N ALA A 244 -20.59 -2.52 -19.58
CA ALA A 244 -19.27 -3.10 -19.28
C ALA A 244 -19.36 -4.61 -19.04
N ASP A 245 -18.22 -5.29 -19.15
CA ASP A 245 -18.14 -6.75 -18.98
C ASP A 245 -18.42 -7.16 -17.53
N PRO A 246 -19.28 -8.18 -17.26
CA PRO A 246 -19.55 -8.64 -15.91
C PRO A 246 -18.32 -9.12 -15.13
N ASP A 247 -17.28 -9.60 -15.81
CA ASP A 247 -16.06 -10.05 -15.14
C ASP A 247 -15.26 -8.89 -14.53
N VAL A 248 -15.48 -7.63 -14.97
CA VAL A 248 -14.90 -6.45 -14.34
C VAL A 248 -15.40 -6.29 -12.90
N ALA A 249 -16.71 -6.38 -12.69
CA ALA A 249 -17.28 -6.28 -11.35
C ALA A 249 -16.86 -7.46 -10.46
N LYS A 250 -16.77 -8.68 -11.02
CA LYS A 250 -16.25 -9.86 -10.30
C LYS A 250 -14.80 -9.67 -9.89
N TYR A 251 -13.96 -9.11 -10.77
CA TYR A 251 -12.57 -8.83 -10.46
C TYR A 251 -12.42 -7.85 -9.29
N LEU A 252 -13.14 -6.72 -9.30
CA LEU A 252 -13.09 -5.75 -8.20
C LEU A 252 -13.61 -6.34 -6.88
N ASN A 253 -14.65 -7.18 -6.93
CA ASN A 253 -15.15 -7.89 -5.77
C ASN A 253 -14.05 -8.77 -5.15
N ARG A 254 -13.40 -9.61 -5.98
CA ARG A 254 -12.35 -10.52 -5.54
C ARG A 254 -11.07 -9.81 -5.13
N LEU A 255 -10.72 -8.71 -5.79
CA LEU A 255 -9.57 -7.89 -5.44
C LEU A 255 -9.71 -7.30 -4.03
N SER A 256 -10.93 -6.95 -3.62
CA SER A 256 -11.16 -6.48 -2.24
C SER A 256 -10.91 -7.56 -1.18
N ASP A 257 -11.16 -8.83 -1.51
CA ASP A 257 -10.82 -9.97 -0.65
C ASP A 257 -9.30 -10.20 -0.63
N TYR A 258 -8.65 -10.17 -1.79
CA TYR A 258 -7.18 -10.27 -1.88
C TYR A 258 -6.48 -9.19 -1.03
N LEU A 259 -6.87 -7.92 -1.19
CA LEU A 259 -6.31 -6.81 -0.41
C LEU A 259 -6.54 -6.97 1.09
N PHE A 260 -7.65 -7.58 1.50
CA PHE A 260 -7.87 -7.95 2.90
C PHE A 260 -6.88 -9.01 3.35
N THR A 261 -6.75 -10.10 2.61
CA THR A 261 -5.86 -11.23 2.94
C THR A 261 -4.41 -10.79 3.03
N VAL A 262 -3.90 -10.01 2.06
CA VAL A 262 -2.51 -9.52 2.12
C VAL A 262 -2.29 -8.46 3.20
N ALA A 263 -3.31 -7.68 3.58
CA ALA A 263 -3.22 -6.79 4.75
C ALA A 263 -3.00 -7.59 6.04
N ARG A 264 -3.70 -8.71 6.22
CA ARG A 264 -3.47 -9.60 7.37
C ARG A 264 -2.09 -10.23 7.33
N TYR A 265 -1.68 -10.71 6.16
CA TYR A 265 -0.39 -11.36 5.96
C TYR A 265 0.78 -10.41 6.25
N THR A 266 0.69 -9.16 5.80
CA THR A 266 1.71 -8.15 6.09
C THR A 266 1.83 -7.85 7.58
N ALA A 267 0.70 -7.70 8.29
CA ALA A 267 0.72 -7.50 9.74
C ALA A 267 1.45 -8.65 10.45
N MET A 268 1.07 -9.90 10.14
CA MET A 268 1.69 -11.09 10.70
C MET A 268 3.20 -11.17 10.39
N LYS A 269 3.60 -10.95 9.13
CA LYS A 269 5.00 -11.04 8.70
C LYS A 269 5.89 -9.95 9.28
N GLU A 270 5.32 -8.79 9.56
CA GLU A 270 6.04 -7.69 10.21
C GLU A 270 6.03 -7.80 11.75
N GLY A 271 5.41 -8.83 12.32
CA GLY A 271 5.30 -9.02 13.77
C GLY A 271 4.32 -8.06 14.46
N ASN A 272 3.41 -7.44 13.71
CA ASN A 272 2.38 -6.56 14.25
C ASN A 272 1.11 -7.35 14.59
N GLU A 273 0.47 -7.02 15.70
CA GLU A 273 -0.82 -7.62 16.07
C GLU A 273 -2.00 -6.88 15.41
N GLU A 274 -2.96 -7.67 14.90
CA GLU A 274 -4.24 -7.15 14.42
C GLU A 274 -5.13 -6.80 15.63
N THR A 275 -5.69 -5.60 15.64
CA THR A 275 -6.58 -5.19 16.75
C THR A 275 -7.96 -5.83 16.58
N ILE A 276 -8.37 -6.66 17.53
CA ILE A 276 -9.72 -7.25 17.55
C ILE A 276 -10.75 -6.16 17.88
N TYR A 277 -11.84 -6.11 17.10
CA TYR A 277 -12.97 -5.24 17.39
C TYR A 277 -13.65 -5.64 18.71
N LYS A 278 -13.82 -4.67 19.60
CA LYS A 278 -14.60 -4.80 20.84
C LYS A 278 -15.80 -3.89 20.77
N ARG A 279 -17.00 -4.43 21.03
CA ARG A 279 -18.22 -3.62 21.13
C ARG A 279 -18.08 -2.71 22.36
N PRO A 280 -18.23 -1.37 22.23
CA PRO A 280 -18.30 -0.48 23.38
C PRO A 280 -19.49 -0.85 24.28
N GLU A 281 -19.32 -0.72 25.60
CA GLU A 281 -20.39 -0.89 26.59
C GLU A 281 -21.45 0.21 26.50
#